data_AF-A0A849WNS6-F1
#
_entry.id   AF-A0A849WNS6-F1
#
_cell.length_a   1.000
_cell.length_b   1.000
_cell.length_c   1.000
_cell.angle_alpha   90.00
_cell.angle_beta   90.00
_cell.angle_gamma   90.00
#
_symmetry.space_group_name_H-M   'P 1'
#
loop_
_entity.id
_entity.type
_entity.pdbx_description
1 polymer ?
#
loop_
_entity_poly.entity_id
_entity_poly.type
_entity_poly.pdbx_seq_one_letter_code
_entity_poly.pdbx_strand_id
1 'polypeptide(L)'
;MGTLLKKILFILVLLTLSKLGYAFGSARIAISPQVLISNRIPFIPHTGQSAFDNVLAMNIPYQPVAEVRHQLSDLLRYNLNFFKGWNPQGEAHITVITPPEYAIVGRYISIQKINEIALRNNIQHSDLQILGLGSGYLKINSSIHSTYFLIVKSKNLISIRQQIYLNYLKNGGSPDGWNPQHFYPHITIGFTLRDLHEQDGIIKDFAHSLDKRFQMFWLYR
;
A
#
# COMPACT_ATOMS: atom_id res chain seq x y z
N MET A 1 22.01 -57.60 21.67
CA MET A 1 22.30 -56.44 20.77
C MET A 1 21.05 -55.72 20.23
N GLY A 2 19.86 -56.34 20.13
CA GLY A 2 18.69 -55.72 19.46
C GLY A 2 17.91 -54.63 20.23
N THR A 3 18.09 -54.49 21.53
CA THR A 3 17.31 -53.54 22.37
C THR A 3 17.97 -52.17 22.52
N LEU A 4 19.30 -52.09 22.43
CA LEU A 4 20.05 -50.83 22.54
C LEU A 4 19.93 -50.00 21.24
N LEU A 5 20.00 -50.65 20.08
CA LEU A 5 19.84 -50.00 18.77
C LEU A 5 18.45 -49.37 18.60
N LYS A 6 17.39 -50.04 19.10
CA LYS A 6 16.01 -49.51 19.05
C LYS A 6 15.82 -48.28 19.94
N LYS A 7 16.49 -48.21 21.09
CA LYS A 7 16.45 -47.04 21.98
C LYS A 7 17.22 -45.84 21.40
N ILE A 8 18.37 -46.08 20.76
CA ILE A 8 19.15 -45.02 20.09
C ILE A 8 18.38 -44.45 18.89
N LEU A 9 17.72 -45.32 18.09
CA LEU A 9 16.92 -44.88 16.96
C LEU A 9 15.69 -44.05 17.38
N PHE A 10 15.05 -44.40 18.50
CA PHE A 10 13.90 -43.66 19.03
C PHE A 10 14.28 -42.27 19.57
N ILE A 11 15.45 -42.14 20.21
CA ILE A 11 15.99 -40.85 20.67
C ILE A 11 16.38 -39.95 19.48
N LEU A 12 16.94 -40.53 18.41
CA LEU A 12 17.26 -39.79 17.18
C LEU A 12 16.01 -39.28 16.45
N VAL A 13 14.91 -40.05 16.43
CA VAL A 13 13.63 -39.61 15.85
C VAL A 13 12.97 -38.51 16.69
N LEU A 14 13.10 -38.55 18.02
CA LEU A 14 12.62 -37.48 18.90
C LEU A 14 13.44 -36.18 18.78
N LEU A 15 14.76 -36.28 18.55
CA LEU A 15 15.64 -35.13 18.32
C LEU A 15 15.49 -34.50 16.92
N THR A 16 14.96 -35.22 15.94
CA THR A 16 14.58 -34.64 14.64
C THR A 16 13.18 -34.03 14.67
N LEU A 17 12.25 -34.58 15.45
CA LEU A 17 10.91 -34.01 15.62
C LEU A 17 10.89 -32.75 16.48
N SER A 18 11.81 -32.59 17.44
CA SER A 18 11.91 -31.37 18.26
C SER A 18 12.44 -30.14 17.52
N LYS A 19 12.93 -30.29 16.28
CA LYS A 19 13.35 -29.17 15.41
C LYS A 19 12.28 -28.72 14.41
N LEU A 20 11.13 -29.40 14.34
CA LEU A 20 10.00 -28.95 13.49
C LEU A 20 9.09 -27.91 14.16
N GLY A 21 9.36 -27.57 15.42
CA GLY A 21 8.72 -26.46 16.13
C GLY A 21 9.45 -25.13 15.92
N TYR A 22 9.83 -24.78 14.69
CA TYR A 22 10.10 -23.36 14.42
C TYR A 22 8.76 -22.65 14.50
N ALA A 23 8.45 -22.11 15.68
CA ALA A 23 7.52 -21.00 15.80
C ALA A 23 8.04 -19.91 14.86
N PHE A 24 7.48 -19.84 13.65
CA PHE A 24 7.75 -18.77 12.70
C PHE A 24 7.22 -17.48 13.33
N GLY A 25 8.04 -16.85 14.18
CA GLY A 25 7.79 -15.51 14.65
C GLY A 25 7.66 -14.60 13.44
N SER A 26 6.65 -13.73 13.43
CA SER A 26 6.50 -12.72 12.39
C SER A 26 7.78 -11.89 12.30
N ALA A 27 8.35 -11.80 11.10
CA ALA A 27 9.52 -10.97 10.85
C ALA A 27 9.18 -9.51 11.18
N ARG A 28 10.07 -8.84 11.89
CA ARG A 28 9.81 -7.49 12.37
C ARG A 28 10.29 -6.46 11.34
N ILE A 29 9.40 -5.55 10.95
CA ILE A 29 9.69 -4.44 10.05
C ILE A 29 9.63 -3.13 10.85
N ALA A 30 10.73 -2.40 10.86
CA ALA A 30 10.80 -1.09 11.50
C ALA A 30 10.28 -0.01 10.54
N ILE A 31 9.48 0.93 11.05
CA ILE A 31 9.04 2.10 10.28
C ILE A 31 9.28 3.39 11.07
N SER A 32 9.87 4.38 10.41
CA SER A 32 10.11 5.70 10.97
C SER A 32 8.79 6.50 11.07
N PRO A 33 8.48 7.15 12.22
CA PRO A 33 7.34 8.06 12.33
C PRO A 33 7.34 9.18 11.29
N GLN A 34 8.49 9.49 10.70
CA GLN A 34 8.60 10.46 9.61
C GLN A 34 7.72 10.13 8.41
N VAL A 35 7.33 8.86 8.20
CA VAL A 35 6.39 8.49 7.13
C VAL A 35 5.05 9.24 7.23
N LEU A 36 4.66 9.67 8.44
CA LEU A 36 3.41 10.38 8.69
C LEU A 36 3.56 11.91 8.54
N ILE A 37 4.77 12.43 8.35
CA ILE A 37 5.06 13.88 8.30
C ILE A 37 4.96 14.38 6.85
N SER A 38 3.76 14.36 6.28
CA SER A 38 3.47 14.82 4.92
C SER A 38 3.30 16.35 4.80
N ASN A 39 3.00 17.03 5.91
CA ASN A 39 2.72 18.47 5.93
C ASN A 39 3.92 19.36 5.58
N ARG A 40 5.13 18.80 5.57
CA ARG A 40 6.36 19.47 5.13
C ARG A 40 6.65 19.29 3.65
N ILE A 41 5.86 18.47 2.95
CA ILE A 41 6.00 18.22 1.53
C ILE A 41 4.91 19.01 0.80
N PRO A 42 5.27 19.79 -0.24
CA PRO A 42 4.27 20.52 -1.00
C PRO A 42 3.29 19.55 -1.69
N PHE A 43 2.05 19.99 -1.83
CA PHE A 43 1.12 19.35 -2.75
C PHE A 43 1.61 19.60 -4.18
N ILE A 44 1.72 18.53 -4.98
CA ILE A 44 2.12 18.61 -6.38
C ILE A 44 0.90 18.15 -7.20
N PRO A 45 0.30 19.01 -8.03
CA PRO A 45 -0.79 18.60 -8.89
C PRO A 45 -0.27 17.67 -10.00
N HIS A 46 -0.92 16.52 -10.17
CA HIS A 46 -0.65 15.60 -11.29
C HIS A 46 -1.74 15.77 -12.35
N THR A 47 -1.42 16.58 -13.34
CA THR A 47 -2.33 16.93 -14.44
C THR A 47 -1.63 16.69 -15.77
N GLY A 48 -2.33 16.09 -16.73
CA GLY A 48 -1.82 15.97 -18.09
C GLY A 48 -2.92 15.77 -19.11
N GLN A 49 -2.50 15.52 -20.35
CA GLN A 49 -3.39 15.45 -21.50
C GLN A 49 -4.04 14.06 -21.64
N SER A 50 -3.39 13.03 -21.12
CA SER A 50 -3.90 11.65 -21.15
C SER A 50 -4.82 11.36 -19.96
N ALA A 51 -5.70 10.38 -20.11
CA ALA A 51 -6.55 9.90 -19.02
C ALA A 51 -5.72 9.34 -17.84
N PHE A 52 -4.50 8.86 -18.10
CA PHE A 52 -3.60 8.30 -17.08
C PHE A 52 -2.73 9.34 -16.40
N ASP A 53 -2.67 10.57 -16.92
CA ASP A 53 -1.84 11.64 -16.35
C ASP A 53 -2.54 12.37 -15.21
N ASN A 54 -3.86 12.19 -15.08
CA ASN A 54 -4.69 12.91 -14.14
C ASN A 54 -4.96 12.06 -12.91
N VAL A 55 -4.30 12.44 -11.81
CA VAL A 55 -4.35 11.71 -10.54
C VAL A 55 -4.43 12.72 -9.41
N LEU A 56 -5.30 12.47 -8.43
CA LEU A 56 -5.20 13.15 -7.15
C LEU A 56 -4.40 12.26 -6.20
N ALA A 57 -3.27 12.74 -5.71
CA ALA A 57 -2.42 12.03 -4.77
C ALA A 57 -2.02 12.91 -3.58
N MET A 58 -1.92 12.30 -2.41
CA MET A 58 -1.28 12.90 -1.24
C MET A 58 0.18 12.45 -1.21
N ASN A 59 1.12 13.39 -1.19
CA ASN A 59 2.55 13.08 -1.19
C ASN A 59 3.01 12.63 0.20
N ILE A 60 3.82 11.56 0.23
CA ILE A 60 4.38 10.95 1.43
C ILE A 60 5.90 11.04 1.40
N PRO A 61 6.58 11.26 2.54
CA PRO A 61 8.03 11.18 2.62
C PRO A 61 8.54 9.83 2.12
N TYR A 62 9.32 9.85 1.04
CA TYR A 62 9.75 8.62 0.37
C TYR A 62 10.81 7.83 1.16
N GLN A 63 11.74 8.51 1.83
CA GLN A 63 12.87 7.84 2.52
C GLN A 63 12.41 6.78 3.54
N PRO A 64 11.47 7.06 4.46
CA PRO A 64 10.91 6.03 5.35
C PRO A 64 10.31 4.82 4.63
N VAL A 65 9.69 5.01 3.46
CA VAL A 65 9.10 3.93 2.66
C VAL A 65 10.20 3.10 1.98
N ALA A 66 11.25 3.75 1.49
CA ALA A 66 12.41 3.08 0.91
C ALA A 66 13.15 2.20 1.95
N GLU A 67 13.27 2.66 3.19
CA GLU A 67 13.84 1.88 4.31
C GLU A 67 13.01 0.61 4.60
N VAL A 68 11.67 0.71 4.56
CA VAL A 68 10.78 -0.45 4.68
C VAL A 68 10.97 -1.40 3.49
N ARG A 69 11.07 -0.88 2.27
CA ARG A 69 11.32 -1.69 1.06
C ARG A 69 12.64 -2.45 1.15
N HIS A 70 13.69 -1.82 1.68
CA HIS A 70 15.00 -2.45 1.86
C HIS A 70 14.91 -3.64 2.84
N GLN A 71 14.31 -3.41 4.02
CA GLN A 71 14.07 -4.48 5.00
C GLN A 71 13.26 -5.64 4.42
N LEU A 72 12.21 -5.34 3.64
CA LEU A 72 11.43 -6.38 2.97
C LEU A 72 12.25 -7.15 1.94
N SER A 73 13.04 -6.46 1.12
CA SER A 73 13.88 -7.11 0.11
C SER A 73 14.88 -8.06 0.75
N ASP A 74 15.47 -7.65 1.88
CA ASP A 74 16.39 -8.49 2.67
C ASP A 74 15.70 -9.75 3.22
N LEU A 75 14.50 -9.59 3.79
CA LEU A 75 13.73 -10.70 4.33
C LEU A 75 13.22 -11.65 3.25
N LEU A 76 12.82 -11.09 2.10
CA LEU A 76 12.29 -11.83 0.95
C LEU A 76 13.39 -12.47 0.11
N ARG A 77 14.66 -12.06 0.28
CA ARG A 77 15.83 -12.50 -0.49
C ARG A 77 15.75 -12.17 -1.99
N TYR A 78 15.06 -11.08 -2.34
CA TYR A 78 15.05 -10.52 -3.69
C TYR A 78 14.72 -9.03 -3.66
N ASN A 79 15.15 -8.29 -4.69
CA ASN A 79 14.90 -6.86 -4.79
C ASN A 79 13.49 -6.56 -5.28
N LEU A 80 12.82 -5.61 -4.63
CA LEU A 80 11.54 -5.07 -5.08
C LEU A 80 11.74 -3.87 -6.02
N ASN A 81 10.99 -3.84 -7.11
CA ASN A 81 10.78 -2.65 -7.93
C ASN A 81 9.92 -1.63 -7.18
N PHE A 82 9.94 -0.38 -7.63
CA PHE A 82 9.23 0.73 -7.01
C PHE A 82 8.90 1.83 -8.02
N PHE A 83 8.01 2.73 -7.63
CA PHE A 83 7.60 3.84 -8.47
C PHE A 83 8.69 4.88 -8.64
N LYS A 84 8.87 5.30 -9.89
CA LYS A 84 9.84 6.31 -10.33
C LYS A 84 9.25 7.29 -11.35
N GLY A 85 7.92 7.31 -11.49
CA GLY A 85 7.23 7.99 -12.59
C GLY A 85 7.28 9.51 -12.48
N TRP A 86 7.17 10.03 -11.27
CA TRP A 86 7.25 11.46 -10.94
C TRP A 86 8.62 11.85 -10.38
N ASN A 87 9.34 10.91 -9.77
CA ASN A 87 10.71 11.12 -9.31
C ASN A 87 11.62 9.90 -9.62
N PRO A 88 12.67 10.05 -10.46
CA PRO A 88 13.60 8.95 -10.78
C PRO A 88 14.30 8.33 -9.56
N GLN A 89 14.48 9.10 -8.48
CA GLN A 89 15.06 8.62 -7.21
C GLN A 89 14.04 7.84 -6.36
N GLY A 90 12.77 7.94 -6.72
CA GLY A 90 11.64 7.26 -6.13
C GLY A 90 10.63 8.21 -5.48
N GLU A 91 9.41 7.71 -5.36
CA GLU A 91 8.26 8.45 -4.82
C GLU A 91 7.43 7.58 -3.89
N ALA A 92 6.68 8.24 -3.00
CA ALA A 92 5.65 7.62 -2.18
C ALA A 92 4.46 8.56 -2.10
N HIS A 93 3.26 7.99 -2.23
CA HIS A 93 2.03 8.74 -2.18
C HIS A 93 0.86 7.83 -1.79
N ILE A 94 -0.24 8.44 -1.39
CA ILE A 94 -1.55 7.78 -1.32
C ILE A 94 -2.37 8.33 -2.49
N THR A 95 -2.74 7.47 -3.44
CA THR A 95 -3.65 7.84 -4.52
C THR A 95 -5.05 8.03 -3.95
N VAL A 96 -5.59 9.25 -4.03
CA VAL A 96 -6.91 9.62 -3.51
C VAL A 96 -7.98 9.51 -4.58
N ILE A 97 -7.65 9.82 -5.85
CA ILE A 97 -8.47 9.54 -7.03
C ILE A 97 -7.55 8.89 -8.05
N THR A 98 -7.85 7.65 -8.41
CA THR A 98 -7.11 6.88 -9.40
C THR A 98 -7.45 7.34 -10.83
N PRO A 99 -6.60 7.07 -11.84
CA PRO A 99 -6.96 7.38 -13.22
C PRO A 99 -8.27 6.73 -13.69
N PRO A 100 -8.59 5.46 -13.38
CA PRO A 100 -9.88 4.87 -13.72
C PRO A 100 -11.08 5.61 -13.08
N GLU A 101 -10.95 6.06 -11.83
CA GLU A 101 -11.98 6.88 -11.20
C GLU A 101 -12.11 8.26 -11.85
N TYR A 102 -10.99 8.89 -12.21
CA TYR A 102 -11.00 10.18 -12.90
C TYR A 102 -11.60 10.06 -14.30
N ALA A 103 -11.47 8.94 -15.01
CA ALA A 103 -12.16 8.73 -16.28
C ALA A 103 -13.70 8.80 -16.18
N ILE A 104 -14.25 8.60 -14.97
CA ILE A 104 -15.66 8.72 -14.65
C ILE A 104 -15.97 10.14 -14.15
N VAL A 105 -15.30 10.57 -13.08
CA VAL A 105 -15.56 11.85 -12.41
C VAL A 105 -15.18 13.04 -13.28
N GLY A 106 -14.11 12.90 -14.07
CA GLY A 106 -13.53 13.89 -14.98
C GLY A 106 -14.46 14.39 -16.07
N ARG A 107 -15.54 13.64 -16.36
CA ARG A 107 -16.61 14.08 -17.29
C ARG A 107 -17.46 15.22 -16.73
N TYR A 108 -17.43 15.41 -15.41
CA TYR A 108 -18.28 16.35 -14.68
C TYR A 108 -17.46 17.36 -13.87
N ILE A 109 -16.22 17.03 -13.49
CA ILE A 109 -15.34 17.90 -12.72
C ILE A 109 -13.94 17.87 -13.32
N SER A 110 -13.35 19.03 -13.60
CA SER A 110 -11.96 19.10 -14.05
C SER A 110 -10.97 18.69 -12.94
N ILE A 111 -9.81 18.15 -13.31
CA ILE A 111 -8.73 17.84 -12.37
C ILE A 111 -8.28 19.07 -11.57
N GLN A 112 -8.32 20.27 -12.15
CA GLN A 112 -8.00 21.52 -11.46
C GLN A 112 -8.97 21.76 -10.31
N LYS A 113 -10.27 21.53 -10.54
CA LYS A 113 -11.28 21.67 -9.49
C LYS A 113 -11.13 20.62 -8.39
N ILE A 114 -10.75 19.39 -8.75
CA ILE A 114 -10.42 18.33 -7.79
C ILE A 114 -9.23 18.75 -6.92
N ASN A 115 -8.16 19.29 -7.53
CA ASN A 115 -6.99 19.81 -6.82
C ASN A 115 -7.34 20.98 -5.89
N GLU A 116 -8.20 21.91 -6.32
CA GLU A 116 -8.71 22.99 -5.47
C GLU A 116 -9.49 22.47 -4.26
N ILE A 117 -10.31 21.42 -4.43
CA ILE A 117 -11.02 20.79 -3.33
C ILE A 117 -10.00 20.18 -2.35
N ALA A 118 -9.01 19.44 -2.85
CA ALA A 118 -7.97 18.82 -2.03
C ALA A 118 -7.14 19.85 -1.23
N LEU A 119 -6.74 20.95 -1.87
CA LEU A 119 -5.99 22.04 -1.23
C LEU A 119 -6.82 22.72 -0.14
N ARG A 120 -8.08 23.08 -0.41
CA ARG A 120 -8.97 23.71 0.58
C ARG A 120 -9.26 22.81 1.78
N ASN A 121 -9.14 21.49 1.61
CA ASN A 121 -9.31 20.49 2.66
C ASN A 121 -7.96 19.98 3.20
N ASN A 122 -6.88 20.73 2.98
CA ASN A 122 -5.55 20.49 3.54
C ASN A 122 -5.04 19.05 3.32
N ILE A 123 -5.09 18.53 2.09
CA ILE A 123 -4.69 17.15 1.78
C ILE A 123 -3.34 16.71 2.39
N GLN A 124 -2.31 17.56 2.37
CA GLN A 124 -0.99 17.25 2.95
C GLN A 124 -0.96 17.23 4.49
N HIS A 125 -2.02 17.69 5.16
CA HIS A 125 -2.22 17.65 6.61
C HIS A 125 -3.25 16.58 7.02
N SER A 126 -3.62 15.67 6.13
CA SER A 126 -4.59 14.59 6.43
C SER A 126 -4.11 13.72 7.60
N ASP A 127 -5.06 13.26 8.43
CA ASP A 127 -4.78 12.28 9.47
C ASP A 127 -4.37 10.96 8.82
N LEU A 128 -3.21 10.42 9.17
CA LEU A 128 -2.73 9.13 8.69
C LEU A 128 -2.52 8.17 9.85
N GLN A 129 -3.11 6.99 9.75
CA GLN A 129 -2.85 5.86 10.62
C GLN A 129 -2.42 4.66 9.78
N ILE A 130 -1.22 4.13 10.04
CA ILE A 130 -0.80 2.87 9.39
C ILE A 130 -1.32 1.69 10.22
N LEU A 131 -2.05 0.80 9.58
CA LEU A 131 -2.68 -0.36 10.20
C LEU A 131 -1.78 -1.60 10.15
N GLY A 132 -0.90 -1.68 9.15
CA GLY A 132 0.03 -2.79 8.98
C GLY A 132 0.62 -2.83 7.58
N LEU A 133 1.39 -3.89 7.33
CA LEU A 133 1.94 -4.20 6.04
C LEU A 133 0.98 -5.14 5.31
N GLY A 134 0.56 -4.72 4.12
CA GLY A 134 -0.27 -5.49 3.22
C GLY A 134 0.52 -6.09 2.06
N SER A 135 0.00 -7.19 1.52
CA SER A 135 0.51 -7.81 0.31
C SER A 135 -0.62 -8.32 -0.60
N GLY A 136 -0.32 -8.45 -1.89
CA GLY A 136 -1.18 -9.09 -2.87
C GLY A 136 -0.36 -9.89 -3.85
N TYR A 137 -0.92 -10.99 -4.37
CA TYR A 137 -0.23 -11.93 -5.25
C TYR A 137 -1.08 -12.32 -6.45
N LEU A 138 -0.47 -12.39 -7.62
CA LEU A 138 -1.10 -12.89 -8.85
C LEU A 138 -0.13 -13.82 -9.58
N LYS A 139 -0.64 -14.96 -10.06
CA LYS A 139 0.12 -15.90 -10.89
C LYS A 139 -0.05 -15.54 -12.37
N ILE A 140 1.04 -15.19 -13.05
CA ILE A 140 1.08 -14.90 -14.50
C ILE A 140 2.12 -15.81 -15.13
N ASN A 141 1.75 -16.61 -16.14
CA ASN A 141 2.66 -17.52 -16.86
C ASN A 141 3.52 -18.38 -15.91
N SER A 142 2.88 -18.95 -14.88
CA SER A 142 3.52 -19.77 -13.84
C SER A 142 4.42 -19.04 -12.83
N SER A 143 4.67 -17.74 -12.99
CA SER A 143 5.40 -16.92 -12.03
C SER A 143 4.46 -16.24 -11.05
N ILE A 144 4.83 -16.22 -9.77
CA ILE A 144 4.11 -15.44 -8.75
C ILE A 144 4.63 -14.01 -8.79
N HIS A 145 3.73 -13.06 -8.98
CA HIS A 145 4.01 -11.64 -8.87
C HIS A 145 3.34 -11.08 -7.63
N SER A 146 4.02 -10.15 -6.96
CA SER A 146 3.61 -9.62 -5.67
C SER A 146 3.67 -8.10 -5.67
N THR A 147 2.74 -7.48 -4.96
CA THR A 147 2.84 -6.08 -4.51
C THR A 147 2.82 -6.02 -2.98
N TYR A 148 3.55 -5.06 -2.42
CA TYR A 148 3.65 -4.82 -0.99
C TYR A 148 3.35 -3.34 -0.72
N PHE A 149 2.57 -3.07 0.31
CA PHE A 149 2.09 -1.73 0.62
C PHE A 149 1.84 -1.54 2.12
N LEU A 150 1.85 -0.30 2.58
CA LEU A 150 1.35 0.07 3.90
C LEU A 150 -0.16 0.25 3.79
N ILE A 151 -0.93 -0.44 4.62
CA ILE A 151 -2.38 -0.23 4.72
C ILE A 151 -2.60 1.01 5.59
N VAL A 152 -3.27 2.01 5.03
CA VAL A 152 -3.48 3.30 5.70
C VAL A 152 -4.95 3.49 6.01
N LYS A 153 -5.24 4.27 7.03
CA LYS A 153 -6.55 4.85 7.31
C LYS A 153 -6.41 6.37 7.41
N SER A 154 -7.35 7.08 6.81
CA SER A 154 -7.46 8.54 6.91
C SER A 154 -8.90 8.99 6.79
N LYS A 155 -9.39 9.72 7.79
CA LYS A 155 -10.73 10.31 7.76
C LYS A 155 -10.77 11.49 6.80
N ASN A 156 -9.73 12.32 6.77
CA ASN A 156 -9.67 13.48 5.91
C ASN A 156 -9.64 13.11 4.42
N LEU A 157 -8.90 12.06 4.03
CA LEU A 157 -8.90 11.62 2.62
C LEU A 157 -10.29 11.15 2.15
N ILE A 158 -11.04 10.46 3.02
CA ILE A 158 -12.45 10.13 2.75
C ILE A 158 -13.30 11.40 2.64
N SER A 159 -13.13 12.36 3.54
CA SER A 159 -13.84 13.65 3.48
C SER A 159 -13.57 14.39 2.17
N ILE A 160 -12.31 14.44 1.71
CA ILE A 160 -11.94 15.02 0.41
C ILE A 160 -12.70 14.32 -0.73
N ARG A 161 -12.72 12.98 -0.74
CA ARG A 161 -13.48 12.21 -1.73
C ARG A 161 -14.98 12.52 -1.68
N GLN A 162 -15.57 12.67 -0.49
CA GLN A 162 -16.96 13.08 -0.33
C GLN A 162 -17.22 14.49 -0.89
N GLN A 163 -16.32 15.45 -0.68
CA GLN A 163 -16.45 16.79 -1.25
C GLN A 163 -16.37 16.79 -2.79
N ILE A 164 -15.51 15.95 -3.35
CA ILE A 164 -15.46 15.70 -4.81
C ILE A 164 -16.79 15.09 -5.27
N TYR A 165 -17.33 14.13 -4.53
CA TYR A 165 -18.59 13.46 -4.88
C TYR A 165 -19.78 14.43 -4.90
N LEU A 166 -19.86 15.34 -3.92
CA LEU A 166 -20.89 16.38 -3.92
C LEU A 166 -20.80 17.30 -5.14
N ASN A 167 -19.59 17.64 -5.60
CA ASN A 167 -19.41 18.41 -6.83
C ASN A 167 -19.77 17.59 -8.07
N TYR A 168 -19.52 16.29 -8.05
CA TYR A 168 -19.84 15.37 -9.15
C TYR A 168 -21.35 15.29 -9.34
N LEU A 169 -22.11 15.10 -8.25
CA LEU A 169 -23.57 15.12 -8.26
C LEU A 169 -24.12 16.47 -8.70
N LYS A 170 -23.59 17.57 -8.15
CA LYS A 170 -24.01 18.93 -8.50
C LYS A 170 -23.87 19.21 -10.00
N ASN A 171 -22.87 18.61 -10.65
CA ASN A 171 -22.60 18.79 -12.07
C ASN A 171 -23.30 17.75 -12.97
N GLY A 172 -24.26 16.97 -12.43
CA GLY A 172 -25.07 16.02 -13.20
C GLY A 172 -24.52 14.58 -13.23
N GLY A 173 -23.53 14.26 -12.40
CA GLY A 173 -23.08 12.90 -12.18
C GLY A 173 -24.16 12.02 -11.54
N SER A 174 -24.21 10.74 -11.94
CA SER A 174 -25.18 9.77 -11.38
C SER A 174 -24.74 9.29 -10.00
N PRO A 175 -25.63 9.23 -8.99
CA PRO A 175 -25.28 8.72 -7.65
C PRO A 175 -24.56 7.37 -7.62
N ASP A 176 -24.91 6.46 -8.53
CA ASP A 176 -24.32 5.12 -8.62
C ASP A 176 -23.08 5.06 -9.51
N GLY A 177 -22.70 6.18 -10.15
CA GLY A 177 -21.59 6.22 -11.10
C GLY A 177 -20.21 6.21 -10.43
N TRP A 178 -20.11 6.67 -9.18
CA TRP A 178 -18.85 6.66 -8.43
C TRP A 178 -19.12 6.64 -6.92
N ASN A 179 -18.46 5.74 -6.18
CA ASN A 179 -18.62 5.62 -4.73
C ASN A 179 -17.37 6.16 -4.01
N PRO A 180 -17.47 7.30 -3.28
CA PRO A 180 -16.32 7.84 -2.54
C PRO A 180 -15.88 6.94 -1.38
N GLN A 181 -16.73 6.01 -0.90
CA GLN A 181 -16.39 5.04 0.16
C GLN A 181 -15.69 3.79 -0.36
N HIS A 182 -15.74 3.52 -1.68
CA HIS A 182 -14.95 2.47 -2.30
C HIS A 182 -13.50 2.95 -2.40
N PHE A 183 -12.80 2.92 -1.27
CA PHE A 183 -11.49 3.53 -1.11
C PHE A 183 -10.62 2.71 -0.17
N TYR A 184 -9.46 2.31 -0.69
CA TYR A 184 -8.47 1.51 0.02
C TYR A 184 -7.16 2.30 0.10
N PRO A 185 -7.05 3.30 1.00
CA PRO A 185 -5.86 4.12 1.08
C PRO A 185 -4.66 3.27 1.47
N HIS A 186 -3.61 3.34 0.66
CA HIS A 186 -2.39 2.60 0.86
C HIS A 186 -1.19 3.39 0.32
N ILE A 187 0.00 3.01 0.78
CA ILE A 187 1.27 3.51 0.25
C ILE A 187 2.01 2.32 -0.33
N THR A 188 2.18 2.25 -1.65
CA THR A 188 2.94 1.17 -2.28
C THR A 188 4.41 1.26 -1.86
N ILE A 189 4.93 0.16 -1.32
CA ILE A 189 6.32 0.02 -0.88
C ILE A 189 7.16 -0.48 -2.05
N GLY A 190 6.67 -1.50 -2.75
CA GLY A 190 7.33 -2.08 -3.90
C GLY A 190 6.63 -3.34 -4.43
N PHE A 191 7.10 -3.82 -5.56
CA PHE A 191 6.48 -4.94 -6.29
C PHE A 191 7.50 -5.75 -7.08
N THR A 192 7.15 -6.97 -7.48
CA THR A 192 8.06 -7.82 -8.28
C THR A 192 8.04 -7.45 -9.76
N LEU A 193 6.85 -7.20 -10.33
CA LEU A 193 6.68 -6.89 -11.76
C LEU A 193 6.05 -5.51 -11.96
N ARG A 194 4.85 -5.32 -11.40
CA ARG A 194 4.11 -4.07 -11.35
C ARG A 194 3.28 -4.01 -10.08
N ASP A 195 2.78 -2.83 -9.75
CA ASP A 195 1.76 -2.73 -8.71
C ASP A 195 0.49 -3.48 -9.15
N LEU A 196 -0.07 -4.26 -8.23
CA LEU A 196 -1.30 -5.03 -8.45
C LEU A 196 -2.46 -4.27 -7.82
N HIS A 197 -3.59 -4.23 -8.52
CA HIS A 197 -4.75 -3.44 -8.14
C HIS A 197 -6.02 -4.31 -8.12
N GLU A 198 -7.18 -3.70 -7.89
CA GLU A 198 -8.46 -4.41 -7.85
C GLU A 198 -8.78 -5.16 -9.15
N GLN A 199 -8.34 -4.64 -10.30
CA GLN A 199 -8.50 -5.31 -11.59
C GLN A 199 -7.72 -6.64 -11.65
N ASP A 200 -6.74 -6.83 -10.77
CA ASP A 200 -5.99 -8.06 -10.56
C ASP A 200 -6.59 -8.95 -9.46
N GLY A 201 -7.72 -8.56 -8.88
CA GLY A 201 -8.34 -9.20 -7.73
C GLY A 201 -7.71 -8.83 -6.38
N ILE A 202 -6.88 -7.79 -6.33
CA ILE A 202 -6.17 -7.37 -5.10
C ILE A 202 -6.89 -6.19 -4.43
N ILE A 203 -7.55 -6.46 -3.30
CA ILE A 203 -8.18 -5.44 -2.45
C ILE A 203 -7.21 -5.03 -1.35
N LYS A 204 -6.74 -3.79 -1.38
CA LYS A 204 -5.65 -3.31 -0.51
C LYS A 204 -6.10 -2.82 0.87
N ASP A 205 -6.98 -3.58 1.53
CA ASP A 205 -7.44 -3.28 2.87
C ASP A 205 -6.86 -4.23 3.94
N PHE A 206 -7.22 -3.98 5.19
CA PHE A 206 -6.77 -4.80 6.31
C PHE A 206 -7.34 -6.22 6.31
N ALA A 207 -8.59 -6.41 5.89
CA ALA A 207 -9.27 -7.69 5.97
C ALA A 207 -8.73 -8.68 4.92
N HIS A 208 -8.39 -8.18 3.74
CA HIS A 208 -8.02 -8.99 2.59
C HIS A 208 -6.50 -9.13 2.42
N SER A 209 -5.73 -8.11 2.80
CA SER A 209 -4.32 -8.03 2.41
C SER A 209 -3.31 -8.00 3.55
N LEU A 210 -3.72 -7.95 4.83
CA LEU A 210 -2.75 -7.94 5.94
C LEU A 210 -1.81 -9.15 5.88
N ASP A 211 -0.51 -8.88 5.74
CA ASP A 211 0.51 -9.92 5.68
C ASP A 211 1.05 -10.25 7.07
N LYS A 212 0.50 -11.30 7.68
CA LYS A 212 0.85 -11.74 9.04
C LYS A 212 2.29 -12.24 9.18
N ARG A 213 3.01 -12.44 8.07
CA ARG A 213 4.44 -12.78 8.11
C ARG A 213 5.28 -11.60 8.60
N PHE A 214 4.78 -10.37 8.46
CA PHE A 214 5.49 -9.15 8.83
C PHE A 214 4.75 -8.38 9.92
N GLN A 215 5.40 -8.19 11.07
CA GLN A 215 4.90 -7.34 12.13
C GLN A 215 5.61 -5.99 12.06
N MET A 216 4.85 -4.92 11.87
CA MET A 216 5.43 -3.58 11.92
C MET A 216 5.60 -3.07 13.34
N PHE A 217 6.64 -2.28 13.57
CA PHE A 217 6.84 -1.54 14.80
C PHE A 217 7.45 -0.17 14.51
N TRP A 218 7.11 0.81 15.35
CA TRP A 218 7.63 2.16 15.24
C TRP A 218 9.07 2.25 15.76
N LEU A 219 9.94 2.91 15.00
CA LEU A 219 11.22 3.35 15.52
C LEU A 219 10.96 4.48 16.52
N TYR A 220 11.14 4.18 17.81
CA TYR A 220 11.26 5.22 18.81
C TYR A 220 12.63 5.87 18.66
N ARG A 221 12.66 7.16 18.38
CA ARG A 221 13.84 8.01 18.53
C ARG A 221 13.52 9.08 19.54
#